data_AF-A0A2V7DQG5-F1
#
_entry.id   AF-A0A2V7DQG5-F1
#
_cell.length_a   1.000
_cell.length_b   1.000
_cell.length_c   1.000
_cell.angle_alpha   90.00
_cell.angle_beta   90.00
_cell.angle_gamma   90.00
#
_symmetry.space_group_name_H-M   'P 1'
#
loop_
_entity.id
_entity.type
_entity.pdbx_description
1 polymer ?
#
loop_
_entity_poly.entity_id
_entity_poly.type
_entity_poly.pdbx_seq_one_letter_code
_entity_poly.pdbx_strand_id
1 'polypeptide(L)' 'MTASSIGHGTESFPRVFVDTSAFYALEDASDRYRREARLIQRWCLRQRPRLFTTDHVIDESITLICHGNQTDELSWAW' A
#
# COMPACT_ATOMS: atom_id res chain seq x y z
N MET A 1 -43.53 19.27 -16.90
CA MET A 1 -43.28 18.31 -15.81
C MET A 1 -42.49 17.15 -16.37
N THR A 2 -41.22 17.02 -15.99
CA THR A 2 -40.49 15.75 -15.88
C THR A 2 -39.29 16.05 -14.99
N ALA A 3 -39.46 15.81 -13.69
CA ALA A 3 -38.38 15.84 -12.73
C ALA A 3 -37.57 14.54 -12.92
N SER A 4 -36.39 14.64 -13.51
CA SER A 4 -35.39 13.57 -13.42
C SER A 4 -34.67 13.75 -12.09
N SER A 5 -34.99 12.88 -11.15
CA SER A 5 -34.34 12.81 -9.84
C SER A 5 -32.84 12.59 -10.01
N ILE A 6 -32.06 13.58 -9.58
CA ILE A 6 -30.62 13.40 -9.34
C ILE A 6 -30.51 12.57 -8.07
N GLY A 7 -30.48 11.25 -8.23
CA GLY A 7 -30.06 10.36 -7.16
C GLY A 7 -28.63 10.72 -6.78
N HIS A 8 -28.44 11.29 -5.59
CA HIS A 8 -27.14 11.31 -4.90
C HIS A 8 -26.81 9.87 -4.49
N GLY A 9 -26.41 9.05 -5.47
CA GLY A 9 -25.71 7.81 -5.19
C GLY A 9 -24.32 8.19 -4.72
N THR A 10 -24.03 8.05 -3.43
CA THR A 10 -22.66 8.08 -2.95
C THR A 10 -21.96 6.87 -3.55
N GLU A 11 -21.30 7.02 -4.69
CA GLU A 11 -20.36 6.02 -5.17
C GLU A 11 -19.24 5.94 -4.12
N SER A 12 -19.37 4.95 -3.23
CA SER A 12 -18.34 4.66 -2.24
C SER A 12 -17.20 4.00 -2.98
N PHE A 13 -16.19 4.79 -3.35
CA PHE A 13 -14.94 4.25 -3.87
C PHE A 13 -14.37 3.28 -2.83
N PRO A 14 -13.99 2.05 -3.21
CA PRO A 14 -13.39 1.12 -2.27
C PRO A 14 -12.17 1.77 -1.62
N ARG A 15 -12.12 1.70 -0.29
CA ARG A 15 -11.00 2.20 0.51
C ARG A 15 -10.14 1.01 0.89
N VAL A 16 -8.84 1.11 0.66
CA VAL A 16 -7.91 0.01 0.94
C VAL A 16 -6.86 0.54 1.91
N PHE A 17 -6.77 -0.10 3.07
CA PHE A 17 -5.68 0.11 4.00
C PHE A 17 -4.44 -0.62 3.49
N VAL A 18 -3.31 0.08 3.42
CA VAL A 18 -2.03 -0.48 3.00
C VAL A 18 -1.17 -0.67 4.24
N ASP A 19 -0.84 -1.92 4.51
CA ASP A 19 -0.03 -2.35 5.65
C ASP A 19 1.46 -2.45 5.28
N THR A 20 2.32 -2.50 6.30
CA THR A 20 3.78 -2.64 6.16
C THR A 20 4.18 -3.81 5.27
N SER A 21 3.51 -4.95 5.44
CA SER A 21 3.76 -6.16 4.66
C SER A 21 3.56 -5.96 3.14
N ALA A 22 2.63 -5.08 2.73
CA ALA A 22 2.39 -4.79 1.33
C ALA A 22 3.54 -3.96 0.71
N PHE A 23 4.08 -3.00 1.46
CA PHE A 23 5.28 -2.26 1.04
C PHE A 23 6.48 -3.20 0.95
N TYR A 24 6.72 -4.01 1.98
CA TYR A 24 7.84 -4.94 2.03
C TYR A 24 7.85 -5.92 0.85
N ALA A 25 6.72 -6.59 0.59
CA ALA A 25 6.62 -7.57 -0.50
C ALA A 25 6.76 -6.96 -1.91
N LEU A 26 6.49 -5.65 -2.07
CA LEU A 26 6.69 -4.93 -3.33
C LEU A 26 8.15 -4.53 -3.53
N GLU A 27 8.85 -4.16 -2.46
CA GLU A 27 10.26 -3.72 -2.52
C GLU A 27 11.23 -4.91 -2.59
N ASP A 28 11.11 -5.89 -1.69
CA ASP A 28 12.02 -7.04 -1.65
C ASP A 28 11.78 -7.97 -2.86
N ALA A 29 12.83 -8.14 -3.68
CA ALA A 29 12.78 -8.98 -4.87
C ALA A 29 12.73 -10.48 -4.55
N SER A 30 13.18 -10.87 -3.36
CA SER A 30 13.23 -12.25 -2.87
C SER A 30 12.00 -12.64 -2.06
N ASP A 31 11.13 -11.68 -1.71
CA ASP A 31 9.94 -11.95 -0.91
C ASP A 31 8.99 -12.94 -1.61
N ARG A 32 8.56 -13.95 -0.84
CA ARG A 32 7.70 -15.03 -1.35
C ARG A 32 6.32 -14.57 -1.82
N TYR A 33 5.85 -13.40 -1.36
CA TYR A 33 4.55 -12.80 -1.70
C TYR A 33 4.65 -11.70 -2.77
N ARG A 34 5.84 -11.49 -3.36
CA ARG A 34 6.06 -10.48 -4.40
C ARG A 34 5.09 -10.59 -5.57
N ARG A 35 4.75 -11.82 -5.97
CA ARG A 35 3.84 -12.07 -7.11
C ARG A 35 2.43 -11.61 -6.79
N GLU A 36 1.93 -11.95 -5.61
CA GLU A 36 0.62 -11.58 -5.08
C GLU A 36 0.55 -10.07 -4.88
N ALA A 37 1.57 -9.46 -4.28
CA ALA A 37 1.65 -8.02 -4.09
C ALA A 37 1.57 -7.25 -5.42
N ARG A 38 2.27 -7.71 -6.47
CA ARG A 38 2.17 -7.15 -7.82
C ARG A 38 0.79 -7.33 -8.47
N LEU A 39 0.09 -8.42 -8.18
CA LEU A 39 -1.29 -8.60 -8.66
C LEU A 39 -2.23 -7.58 -8.01
N ILE A 40 -2.10 -7.36 -6.71
CA ILE A 40 -2.88 -6.38 -5.96
C ILE A 40 -2.54 -4.96 -6.44
N GLN A 41 -1.25 -4.63 -6.61
CA GLN A 41 -0.82 -3.34 -7.17
C GLN A 41 -1.46 -3.05 -8.54
N ARG A 42 -1.46 -4.04 -9.46
CA ARG A 42 -2.11 -3.89 -10.76
C ARG A 42 -3.63 -3.74 -10.66
N TRP A 43 -4.25 -4.36 -9.67
CA TRP A 43 -5.67 -4.14 -9.39
C TRP A 43 -5.92 -2.71 -8.89
N CYS A 44 -5.11 -2.23 -7.93
CA CYS A 44 -5.20 -0.86 -7.42
C CYS A 44 -5.00 0.19 -8.53
N LEU A 45 -4.03 -0.01 -9.43
CA LEU A 45 -3.81 0.91 -10.56
C LEU A 45 -5.00 0.97 -11.52
N ARG A 46 -5.73 -0.14 -11.70
CA ARG A 46 -6.92 -0.21 -12.57
C ARG A 46 -8.17 0.34 -11.91
N GLN A 47 -8.42 -0.03 -10.65
CA GLN A 47 -9.65 0.34 -9.94
C GLN A 47 -9.57 1.71 -9.25
N ARG A 48 -8.35 2.23 -9.08
CA ARG A 48 -8.07 3.50 -8.38
C ARG A 48 -8.83 3.64 -7.06
N PRO A 49 -8.76 2.65 -6.15
CA PRO A 49 -9.34 2.77 -4.82
C PRO A 49 -8.64 3.90 -4.05
N ARG A 50 -9.30 4.43 -3.02
CA ARG A 50 -8.62 5.33 -2.09
C ARG A 50 -7.70 4.51 -1.19
N LEU A 51 -6.40 4.56 -1.47
CA LEU A 51 -5.36 3.98 -0.63
C LEU A 51 -5.13 4.87 0.59
N PHE A 52 -4.98 4.27 1.76
CA PHE A 52 -4.60 4.97 2.97
C PHE A 52 -3.75 4.07 3.87
N THR A 53 -2.95 4.68 4.73
CA THR A 53 -2.13 3.99 5.74
C THR A 53 -1.99 4.91 6.96
N THR A 54 -1.18 4.53 7.94
CA THR A 54 -0.86 5.36 9.11
C THR A 54 0.62 5.74 9.12
N ASP A 55 0.96 6.80 9.87
CA ASP A 55 2.36 7.20 10.07
C ASP A 55 3.18 6.08 10.72
N HIS A 56 2.56 5.28 11.60
CA HIS A 56 3.19 4.11 12.21
C HIS A 56 3.57 3.04 11.18
N VAL A 57 2.69 2.75 10.22
CA VAL A 57 3.01 1.81 9.13
C VAL A 57 4.14 2.34 8.25
N ILE A 58 4.20 3.65 8.01
CA ILE A 58 5.30 4.25 7.25
C ILE A 58 6.63 4.09 8.01
N ASP A 59 6.67 4.37 9.31
CA ASP A 59 7.85 4.23 10.16
C ASP A 59 8.36 2.78 10.21
N GLU A 60 7.44 1.83 10.42
CA GLU A 60 7.76 0.40 10.41
C GLU A 60 8.27 -0.07 9.03
N SER A 61 7.62 0.39 7.94
CA SER A 61 8.01 0.05 6.57
C SER A 61 9.43 0.52 6.25
N ILE A 62 9.76 1.76 6.60
CA ILE A 62 11.12 2.30 6.40
C ILE A 62 12.11 1.47 7.21
N THR A 63 11.81 1.19 8.48
CA THR A 63 12.68 0.40 9.34
C THR A 63 12.96 -0.97 8.72
N LEU A 64 11.93 -1.72 8.31
CA LEU A 64 12.08 -3.06 7.75
C LEU A 64 12.75 -3.10 6.38
N ILE A 65 12.38 -2.18 5.47
CA ILE A 65 12.96 -2.16 4.12
C ILE A 65 14.42 -1.70 4.16
N CYS A 66 14.76 -0.71 5.00
CA CYS A 66 16.13 -0.23 5.13
C CYS A 66 17.03 -1.20 5.89
N HIS A 67 16.54 -1.86 6.94
CA HIS A 67 17.35 -2.84 7.69
C HIS A 67 17.42 -4.20 6.99
N GLY A 68 16.37 -4.64 6.31
CA GLY A 68 16.36 -5.90 5.55
C GLY A 68 17.33 -5.93 4.38
N ASN A 69 17.72 -4.76 3.86
CA ASN A 69 18.72 -4.60 2.79
C ASN A 69 20.15 -4.39 3.30
N GLN A 70 20.38 -4.35 4.63
CA GLN A 70 21.72 -4.33 5.22
C GLN A 70 22.22 -5.75 5.48
N THR A 71 22.71 -6.41 4.44
CA THR A 71 23.99 -7.12 4.60
C THR A 71 25.08 -6.06 4.55
N ASP A 72 25.72 -5.87 5.71
CA ASP A 72 26.95 -5.12 5.98
C ASP A 72 26.84 -3.60 6.17
N GLU A 73 27.25 -3.20 7.38
CA GLU A 73 27.68 -1.87 7.84
C GLU A 73 26.66 -0.72 7.71
N LEU A 74 26.00 -0.37 8.83
CA LEU A 74 26.30 0.86 9.58
C LEU A 74 25.40 0.99 10.81
N SER A 75 26.05 1.09 11.97
CA SER A 75 25.45 1.46 13.24
C SER A 75 24.85 2.86 13.16
N TRP A 76 23.53 2.97 13.35
CA TRP A 76 22.87 4.24 13.61
C TRP A 76 23.17 4.69 15.04
N ALA A 77 24.38 5.24 15.20
CA ALA A 77 24.84 5.92 16.39
C ALA A 77 23.77 6.85 16.97
N TRP A 78 23.57 6.71 18.29
CA TRP A 78 23.21 7.84 19.15
C TRP A 78 24.45 8.70 19.36
#